data_AF-A0A6L5XKA1-F1
#
_entry.id   AF-A0A6L5XKA1-F1
#
_cell.length_a   1.000
_cell.length_b   1.000
_cell.length_c   1.000
_cell.angle_alpha   90.00
_cell.angle_beta   90.00
_cell.angle_gamma   90.00
#
_symmetry.space_group_name_H-M   'P 1'
#
loop_
_entity.id
_entity.type
_entity.pdbx_description
1 polymer ?
#
loop_
_entity_poly.entity_id
_entity_poly.type
_entity_poly.pdbx_seq_one_letter_code
_entity_poly.pdbx_strand_id
1 'polypeptide(L)'
;MEQLREHFKDFTSSYRGLKNFLLINGELSYQNMIEENLKKSFLLSCASYHENRICHCIENLLINKSRDEKIIHFAKNKGISRQYHTYFDWDKSNANKFLGLFGTEFKELVTNDINSKTELKEAIKAFLEIGNERNMMVHENYLDYSLTKTFEEIEALNDKALFFIRYLQFYFELKSKPPTMQN
;
A
#
# COMPACT_ATOMS: atom_id res chain seq x y z
N MET A 1 -8.34 3.95 10.98
CA MET A 1 -7.09 4.65 10.57
C MET A 1 -6.22 4.98 11.76
N GLU A 2 -6.80 5.48 12.87
CA GLU A 2 -6.10 5.67 14.15
C GLU A 2 -5.43 4.38 14.66
N GLN A 3 -6.21 3.30 14.84
CA GLN A 3 -5.74 2.06 15.47
C GLN A 3 -4.53 1.39 14.77
N LEU A 4 -4.44 1.45 13.44
CA LEU A 4 -3.32 0.84 12.73
C LEU A 4 -2.08 1.75 12.65
N ARG A 5 -2.28 3.08 12.67
CA ARG A 5 -1.14 3.98 12.91
C ARG A 5 -0.53 3.70 14.27
N GLU A 6 -1.33 3.36 15.27
CA GLU A 6 -0.84 2.91 16.57
C GLU A 6 -0.07 1.58 16.43
N HIS A 7 -0.59 0.58 15.71
CA HIS A 7 0.16 -0.67 15.50
C HIS A 7 1.54 -0.48 14.81
N PHE A 8 1.63 0.39 13.80
CA PHE A 8 2.92 0.71 13.17
C PHE A 8 3.85 1.46 14.13
N LYS A 9 3.33 2.40 14.92
CA LYS A 9 4.10 3.11 15.95
C LYS A 9 4.59 2.16 17.04
N ASP A 10 3.74 1.24 17.50
CA ASP A 10 4.08 0.24 18.52
C ASP A 10 5.19 -0.67 18.00
N PHE A 11 5.08 -1.14 16.76
CA PHE A 11 6.11 -1.94 16.10
C PHE A 11 7.44 -1.17 16.02
N THR A 12 7.41 0.05 15.49
CA THR A 12 8.58 0.92 15.35
C THR A 12 9.23 1.21 16.71
N SER A 13 8.43 1.53 17.73
CA SER A 13 8.91 1.82 19.08
C SER A 13 9.57 0.58 19.70
N SER A 14 8.93 -0.59 19.54
CA SER A 14 9.48 -1.87 20.01
C SER A 14 10.78 -2.23 19.28
N TYR A 15 10.86 -2.02 17.97
CA TYR A 15 12.07 -2.19 17.17
C TYR A 15 13.22 -1.32 17.68
N ARG A 16 12.99 -0.01 17.82
CA ARG A 16 14.02 0.92 18.29
C ARG A 16 14.45 0.60 19.72
N GLY A 17 13.50 0.24 20.59
CA GLY A 17 13.77 -0.18 21.97
C GLY A 17 14.66 -1.43 22.03
N LEU A 18 14.35 -2.45 21.23
CA LEU A 18 15.13 -3.69 21.17
C LEU A 18 16.51 -3.47 20.55
N LYS A 19 16.61 -2.71 19.45
CA LYS A 19 17.89 -2.34 18.81
C LYS A 19 18.80 -1.63 19.80
N ASN A 20 18.27 -0.64 20.53
CA ASN A 20 19.02 0.10 21.55
C ASN A 20 19.42 -0.79 22.73
N PHE A 21 18.53 -1.67 23.20
CA PHE A 21 18.86 -2.61 24.27
C PHE A 21 20.04 -3.50 23.89
N LEU A 22 20.05 -4.07 22.69
CA LEU A 22 21.14 -4.93 22.23
C LEU A 22 22.44 -4.15 22.05
N LEU A 23 22.36 -2.94 21.51
CA LEU A 23 23.52 -2.06 21.34
C LEU A 23 24.18 -1.72 22.69
N ILE A 24 23.39 -1.34 23.69
CA ILE A 24 23.88 -0.99 25.04
C ILE A 24 24.52 -2.19 25.74
N ASN A 25 24.02 -3.40 25.49
CA ASN A 25 24.58 -4.63 26.06
C ASN A 25 25.74 -5.22 25.25
N GLY A 26 26.17 -4.59 24.14
CA GLY A 26 27.27 -5.07 23.31
C GLY A 26 26.92 -6.27 22.41
N GLU A 27 25.65 -6.59 22.24
CA GLU A 27 25.14 -7.75 21.51
C GLU A 27 25.00 -7.48 20.00
N LEU A 28 26.09 -7.06 19.35
CA LEU A 28 26.09 -6.57 17.96
C LEU A 28 25.61 -7.62 16.94
N SER A 29 25.97 -8.90 17.13
CA SER A 29 25.52 -9.99 16.24
C SER A 29 24.01 -10.16 16.27
N TYR A 30 23.41 -10.12 17.46
CA TYR A 30 21.96 -10.19 17.61
C TYR A 30 21.25 -8.94 17.11
N GLN A 31 21.86 -7.75 17.30
CA GLN A 31 21.34 -6.51 16.73
C GLN A 31 21.23 -6.60 15.20
N ASN A 32 22.30 -7.04 14.53
CA ASN A 32 22.30 -7.20 13.07
C ASN A 32 21.26 -8.23 12.60
N MET A 33 21.18 -9.39 13.28
CA MET A 33 20.19 -10.42 12.97
C MET A 33 18.75 -9.89 13.10
N ILE A 34 18.47 -9.14 14.17
CA ILE A 34 17.15 -8.58 14.42
C ILE A 34 16.84 -7.47 13.41
N GLU A 35 17.79 -6.63 13.07
CA GLU A 35 17.63 -5.58 12.06
C GLU A 35 17.29 -6.17 10.68
N GLU A 36 18.01 -7.21 10.24
CA GLU A 36 17.73 -7.91 8.98
C GLU A 36 16.32 -8.54 8.93
N ASN A 37 15.87 -9.14 10.04
CA ASN A 37 14.56 -9.80 10.09
C ASN A 37 13.41 -8.81 10.27
N LEU A 38 13.58 -7.80 11.11
CA LEU A 38 12.52 -6.84 11.44
C LEU A 38 12.28 -5.84 10.31
N LYS A 39 13.31 -5.45 9.54
CA LYS A 39 13.09 -4.61 8.35
C LYS A 39 12.25 -5.33 7.29
N LYS A 40 12.51 -6.62 7.05
CA LYS A 40 11.70 -7.48 6.14
C LYS A 40 10.26 -7.62 6.65
N SER A 41 10.12 -7.92 7.95
CA SER A 41 8.81 -8.08 8.60
C SER A 41 7.98 -6.79 8.54
N PHE A 42 8.64 -5.64 8.75
CA PHE A 42 8.00 -4.33 8.64
C PHE A 42 7.56 -4.04 7.20
N LEU A 43 8.42 -4.28 6.20
CA LEU A 43 8.06 -4.09 4.79
C LEU A 43 6.87 -4.97 4.38
N LEU A 44 6.87 -6.25 4.78
CA LEU A 44 5.74 -7.16 4.57
C LEU A 44 4.45 -6.63 5.21
N SER A 45 4.55 -6.08 6.42
CA SER A 45 3.41 -5.49 7.13
C SER A 45 2.87 -4.25 6.39
N CYS A 46 3.75 -3.39 5.90
CA CYS A 46 3.38 -2.24 5.04
C CYS A 46 2.68 -2.71 3.77
N ALA A 47 3.26 -3.65 3.03
CA ALA A 47 2.70 -4.16 1.78
C ALA A 47 1.34 -4.86 1.99
N SER A 48 1.22 -5.68 3.03
CA SER A 48 -0.04 -6.34 3.42
C SER A 48 -1.13 -5.31 3.75
N TYR A 49 -0.76 -4.25 4.46
CA TYR A 49 -1.69 -3.15 4.74
C TYR A 49 -2.11 -2.43 3.46
N HIS A 50 -1.17 -2.12 2.58
CA HIS A 50 -1.46 -1.46 1.30
C HIS A 50 -2.45 -2.27 0.47
N GLU A 51 -2.22 -3.58 0.34
CA GLU A 51 -3.13 -4.52 -0.31
C GLU A 51 -4.53 -4.46 0.31
N ASN A 52 -4.63 -4.59 1.63
CA ASN A 52 -5.91 -4.54 2.33
C ASN A 52 -6.66 -3.23 2.04
N ARG A 53 -5.97 -2.09 2.06
CA ARG A 53 -6.59 -0.77 1.84
C ARG A 53 -7.05 -0.58 0.42
N ILE A 54 -6.26 -0.98 -0.57
CA ILE A 54 -6.66 -0.89 -1.98
C ILE A 54 -7.89 -1.76 -2.22
N CYS A 55 -7.87 -3.03 -1.79
CA CYS A 55 -9.02 -3.92 -1.91
C CYS A 55 -10.27 -3.34 -1.23
N HIS A 56 -10.12 -2.83 0.00
CA HIS A 56 -11.23 -2.22 0.73
C HIS A 56 -11.78 -0.95 0.04
N CYS A 57 -10.92 -0.13 -0.57
CA CYS A 57 -11.36 1.03 -1.34
C CYS A 57 -12.23 0.63 -2.54
N ILE A 58 -11.86 -0.43 -3.26
CA ILE A 58 -12.65 -0.96 -4.38
C ILE A 58 -13.97 -1.55 -3.88
N GLU A 59 -13.94 -2.30 -2.77
CA GLU A 59 -15.15 -2.84 -2.17
C GLU A 59 -16.14 -1.74 -1.77
N ASN A 60 -15.65 -0.67 -1.13
CA ASN A 60 -16.49 0.47 -0.74
C ASN A 60 -17.05 1.19 -1.96
N LEU A 61 -16.27 1.35 -3.04
CA LEU A 61 -16.77 1.89 -4.30
C LEU A 61 -17.97 1.08 -4.82
N LEU A 62 -17.87 -0.25 -4.83
CA LEU A 62 -18.94 -1.13 -5.31
C LEU A 62 -20.19 -1.04 -4.43
N ILE A 63 -20.01 -1.08 -3.11
CA ILE A 63 -21.12 -1.00 -2.13
C ILE A 63 -21.82 0.36 -2.22
N ASN A 64 -21.08 1.44 -2.43
CA ASN A 64 -21.66 2.78 -2.51
C ASN A 64 -22.36 3.05 -3.86
N LYS A 65 -21.96 2.37 -4.93
CA LYS A 65 -22.47 2.61 -6.30
C LYS A 65 -23.50 1.59 -6.78
N SER A 66 -23.56 0.41 -6.17
CA SER A 66 -24.53 -0.63 -6.52
C SER A 66 -25.41 -0.97 -5.33
N ARG A 67 -26.70 -1.14 -5.58
CA ARG A 67 -27.66 -1.69 -4.61
C ARG A 67 -27.90 -3.19 -4.80
N ASP A 68 -27.41 -3.78 -5.90
CA ASP A 68 -27.60 -5.21 -6.18
C ASP A 68 -26.42 -6.02 -5.61
N GLU A 69 -26.72 -6.84 -4.61
CA GLU A 69 -25.76 -7.72 -3.93
C GLU A 69 -25.10 -8.71 -4.90
N LYS A 70 -25.79 -9.17 -5.95
CA LYS A 70 -25.22 -10.11 -6.93
C LYS A 70 -24.06 -9.48 -7.69
N ILE A 71 -24.19 -8.20 -8.06
CA ILE A 71 -23.13 -7.43 -8.73
C ILE A 71 -21.94 -7.24 -7.78
N ILE A 72 -22.22 -6.90 -6.52
CA ILE A 72 -21.17 -6.72 -5.49
C ILE A 72 -20.41 -8.03 -5.28
N HIS A 73 -21.10 -9.14 -5.07
CA HIS A 73 -20.47 -10.45 -4.87
C HIS A 73 -19.71 -10.93 -6.10
N PHE A 74 -20.26 -10.75 -7.31
CA PHE A 74 -19.57 -11.10 -8.53
C PHE A 74 -18.26 -10.30 -8.69
N ALA A 75 -18.32 -8.98 -8.48
CA ALA A 75 -17.14 -8.11 -8.55
C ALA A 75 -16.12 -8.42 -7.45
N LYS A 76 -16.55 -8.73 -6.22
CA LYS A 76 -15.63 -9.18 -5.14
C LYS A 76 -14.93 -10.48 -5.52
N ASN A 77 -15.68 -11.47 -5.99
CA ASN A 77 -15.14 -12.80 -6.29
C ASN A 77 -14.23 -12.82 -7.52
N LYS A 78 -14.54 -12.03 -8.55
CA LYS A 78 -13.77 -12.00 -9.80
C LYS A 78 -12.72 -10.90 -9.84
N GLY A 79 -13.02 -9.75 -9.26
CA GLY A 79 -12.22 -8.53 -9.38
C GLY A 79 -11.35 -8.24 -8.17
N ILE A 80 -11.63 -8.77 -6.98
CA ILE A 80 -10.93 -8.39 -5.73
C ILE A 80 -10.19 -9.55 -5.09
N SER A 81 -10.88 -10.65 -4.83
CA SER A 81 -10.31 -11.79 -4.14
C SER A 81 -9.08 -12.34 -4.88
N ARG A 82 -7.92 -12.26 -4.22
CA ARG A 82 -6.61 -12.70 -4.73
C ARG A 82 -6.16 -11.98 -6.01
N GLN A 83 -6.75 -10.85 -6.37
CA GLN A 83 -6.43 -10.11 -7.60
C GLN A 83 -5.44 -8.96 -7.40
N TYR A 84 -5.10 -8.57 -6.17
CA TYR A 84 -4.26 -7.41 -5.91
C TYR A 84 -2.95 -7.38 -6.71
N HIS A 85 -2.25 -8.51 -6.79
CA HIS A 85 -1.00 -8.63 -7.53
C HIS A 85 -1.14 -8.33 -9.04
N THR A 86 -2.35 -8.41 -9.61
CA THR A 86 -2.61 -8.12 -11.03
C THR A 86 -2.93 -6.66 -11.29
N TYR A 87 -3.29 -5.89 -10.26
CA TYR A 87 -3.73 -4.50 -10.40
C TYR A 87 -2.66 -3.56 -10.90
N PHE A 88 -1.45 -3.74 -10.38
CA PHE A 88 -0.32 -2.88 -10.68
C PHE A 88 0.65 -3.59 -11.62
N ASP A 89 1.50 -2.77 -12.24
CA ASP A 89 2.65 -3.22 -13.02
C ASP A 89 3.86 -2.88 -12.15
N TRP A 90 4.33 -3.86 -11.38
CA TRP A 90 5.30 -3.65 -10.30
C TRP A 90 6.69 -3.24 -10.80
N ASP A 91 6.98 -3.52 -12.07
CA ASP A 91 8.22 -3.11 -12.76
C ASP A 91 8.14 -1.66 -13.28
N LYS A 92 6.96 -1.03 -13.26
CA LYS A 92 6.76 0.35 -13.70
C LYS A 92 6.67 1.32 -12.54
N SER A 93 6.87 2.59 -12.85
CA SER A 93 6.82 3.70 -11.88
C SER A 93 5.51 4.48 -11.89
N ASN A 94 4.44 3.91 -12.44
CA ASN A 94 3.13 4.55 -12.55
C ASN A 94 1.97 3.58 -12.30
N ALA A 95 0.83 4.12 -11.87
CA ALA A 95 -0.37 3.36 -11.56
C ALA A 95 -1.32 3.18 -12.76
N ASN A 96 -0.86 3.38 -14.01
CA ASN A 96 -1.76 3.45 -15.18
C ASN A 96 -2.54 2.16 -15.43
N LYS A 97 -1.93 1.00 -15.13
CA LYS A 97 -2.58 -0.31 -15.24
C LYS A 97 -3.78 -0.38 -14.30
N PHE A 98 -3.58 -0.01 -13.04
CA PHE A 98 -4.61 0.04 -12.02
C PHE A 98 -5.73 1.02 -12.37
N LEU A 99 -5.37 2.26 -12.75
CA LEU A 99 -6.35 3.27 -13.14
C LEU A 99 -7.18 2.85 -14.36
N GLY A 100 -6.56 2.14 -15.31
CA GLY A 100 -7.24 1.60 -16.49
C GLY A 100 -8.32 0.57 -16.18
N LEU A 101 -8.29 -0.09 -15.01
CA LEU A 101 -9.34 -1.03 -14.59
C LEU A 101 -10.70 -0.35 -14.42
N PHE A 102 -10.72 0.97 -14.23
CA PHE A 102 -11.94 1.76 -14.02
C PHE A 102 -12.37 2.55 -15.27
N GLY A 103 -11.77 2.27 -16.43
CA GLY A 103 -12.10 2.90 -17.70
C GLY A 103 -11.15 4.04 -18.10
N THR A 104 -11.19 4.40 -19.39
CA THR A 104 -10.31 5.39 -20.01
C THR A 104 -10.52 6.80 -19.46
N GLU A 105 -11.77 7.24 -19.32
CA GLU A 105 -12.12 8.56 -18.80
C GLU A 105 -11.60 8.76 -17.37
N PHE A 106 -11.79 7.76 -16.50
CA PHE A 106 -11.28 7.79 -15.13
C PHE A 106 -9.75 7.88 -15.11
N LYS A 107 -9.09 7.03 -15.92
CA LYS A 107 -7.64 7.01 -16.02
C LYS A 107 -7.09 8.36 -16.45
N GLU A 108 -7.63 8.97 -17.50
CA GLU A 108 -7.18 10.26 -18.00
C GLU A 108 -7.33 11.36 -16.95
N LEU A 109 -8.49 11.43 -16.30
CA LEU A 109 -8.77 12.41 -15.25
C LEU A 109 -7.75 12.29 -14.11
N VAL A 110 -7.57 11.09 -13.56
CA VAL A 110 -6.66 10.87 -12.44
C VAL A 110 -5.21 11.05 -12.85
N THR A 111 -4.84 10.67 -14.08
CA THR A 111 -3.48 10.88 -14.60
C THR A 111 -3.15 12.37 -14.72
N ASN A 112 -4.11 13.19 -15.14
CA ASN A 112 -3.94 14.65 -15.20
C ASN A 112 -3.72 15.24 -13.80
N ASP A 113 -4.45 14.77 -12.80
CA ASP A 113 -4.27 15.22 -11.41
C ASP A 113 -2.93 14.75 -10.80
N ILE A 114 -2.47 13.54 -11.15
CA ILE A 114 -1.12 13.07 -10.79
C ILE A 114 -0.05 13.92 -11.48
N ASN A 115 -0.26 14.28 -12.74
CA ASN A 115 0.72 15.03 -13.51
C ASN A 115 0.95 16.45 -12.99
N SER A 116 -0.07 17.06 -12.38
CA SER A 116 0.01 18.39 -11.78
C SER A 116 0.60 18.39 -10.36
N LYS A 117 0.80 17.22 -9.73
CA LYS A 117 1.26 17.09 -8.33
C LYS A 117 2.48 16.20 -8.21
N THR A 118 3.66 16.79 -8.05
CA THR A 118 4.93 16.06 -7.85
C THR A 118 4.86 15.11 -6.65
N GLU A 119 4.26 15.55 -5.54
CA GLU A 119 4.08 14.76 -4.31
C GLU A 119 3.32 13.45 -4.58
N LEU A 120 2.31 13.47 -5.46
CA LEU A 120 1.52 12.28 -5.78
C LEU A 120 2.30 11.30 -6.65
N LYS A 121 3.16 11.81 -7.55
CA LYS A 121 4.08 10.97 -8.33
C LYS A 121 5.07 10.24 -7.41
N GLU A 122 5.61 10.95 -6.42
CA GLU A 122 6.51 10.34 -5.44
C GLU A 122 5.79 9.31 -4.57
N ALA A 123 4.57 9.61 -4.12
CA ALA A 123 3.75 8.67 -3.35
C ALA A 123 3.45 7.37 -4.13
N ILE A 124 3.16 7.48 -5.43
CA ILE A 124 2.94 6.31 -6.30
C ILE A 124 4.23 5.49 -6.44
N LYS A 125 5.37 6.14 -6.65
CA LYS A 125 6.66 5.44 -6.71
C LYS A 125 6.95 4.69 -5.41
N ALA A 126 6.78 5.34 -4.26
CA ALA A 126 6.99 4.74 -2.95
C ALA A 126 6.07 3.54 -2.70
N PHE A 127 4.80 3.64 -3.11
CA PHE A 127 3.83 2.54 -3.04
C PHE A 127 4.26 1.34 -3.91
N LEU A 128 4.64 1.61 -5.17
CA LEU A 128 5.06 0.56 -6.10
C LEU A 128 6.36 -0.10 -5.66
N GLU A 129 7.28 0.67 -5.09
CA GLU A 129 8.53 0.16 -4.53
C GLU A 129 8.28 -0.82 -3.38
N ILE A 130 7.45 -0.46 -2.39
CA ILE A 130 7.07 -1.41 -1.31
C ILE A 130 6.42 -2.68 -1.86
N GLY A 131 5.54 -2.55 -2.86
CA GLY A 131 4.93 -3.70 -3.52
C GLY A 131 5.94 -4.59 -4.25
N ASN A 132 6.91 -3.98 -4.95
CA ASN A 132 7.95 -4.70 -5.66
C ASN A 132 8.90 -5.43 -4.71
N GLU A 133 9.36 -4.77 -3.65
CA GLU A 133 10.20 -5.37 -2.61
C GLU A 133 9.49 -6.58 -1.96
N ARG A 134 8.19 -6.47 -1.69
CA ARG A 134 7.38 -7.61 -1.22
C ARG A 134 7.32 -8.74 -2.25
N ASN A 135 7.17 -8.43 -3.54
CA ASN A 135 7.17 -9.45 -4.59
C ASN A 135 8.53 -10.16 -4.66
N MET A 136 9.63 -9.41 -4.63
CA MET A 136 10.97 -10.01 -4.61
C MET A 136 11.17 -10.89 -3.38
N MET A 137 10.78 -10.44 -2.18
CA MET A 137 10.86 -11.26 -0.96
C MET A 137 10.06 -12.56 -1.00
N VAL A 138 8.95 -12.60 -1.75
CA VAL A 138 8.08 -13.78 -1.85
C VAL A 138 8.50 -14.71 -2.99
N HIS A 139 9.13 -14.17 -4.03
CA HIS A 139 9.62 -14.95 -5.18
C HIS A 139 11.07 -15.44 -4.98
N GLU A 140 11.91 -14.68 -4.29
CA GLU A 140 13.21 -15.12 -3.83
C GLU A 140 13.08 -15.93 -2.54
N ASN A 141 14.13 -16.67 -2.18
CA ASN A 141 14.17 -17.35 -0.88
C ASN A 141 14.21 -16.28 0.22
N TYR A 142 13.17 -16.21 1.06
CA TYR A 142 13.03 -15.18 2.10
C TYR A 142 14.25 -15.03 3.02
N LEU A 143 14.93 -16.13 3.32
CA LEU A 143 16.16 -16.12 4.12
C LEU A 143 17.36 -15.54 3.35
N ASP A 144 17.45 -15.82 2.05
CA ASP A 144 18.55 -15.39 1.20
C ASP A 144 18.37 -13.97 0.65
N TYR A 145 17.12 -13.48 0.60
CA TYR A 145 16.79 -12.14 0.13
C TYR A 145 17.48 -11.08 0.98
N SER A 146 18.27 -10.19 0.37
CA SER A 146 18.90 -9.07 1.09
C SER A 146 18.15 -7.78 0.78
N LEU A 147 17.33 -7.33 1.73
CA LEU A 147 16.65 -6.05 1.64
C LEU A 147 17.67 -4.93 1.91
N THR A 148 18.11 -4.23 0.88
CA THR A 148 19.19 -3.23 0.99
C THR A 148 18.78 -1.97 1.74
N LYS A 149 17.48 -1.71 1.84
CA LYS A 149 16.91 -0.54 2.53
C LYS A 149 17.06 -0.65 4.04
N THR A 150 17.34 0.48 4.67
CA THR A 150 17.30 0.61 6.14
C THR A 150 15.86 0.61 6.65
N PHE A 151 15.70 0.43 7.96
CA PHE A 151 14.38 0.50 8.58
C PHE A 151 13.72 1.87 8.36
N GLU A 152 14.48 2.94 8.53
CA GLU A 152 14.03 4.33 8.38
C GLU A 152 13.64 4.65 6.94
N GLU A 153 14.34 4.08 5.95
CA GLU A 153 13.97 4.22 4.54
C GLU A 153 12.62 3.56 4.24
N ILE A 154 12.35 2.38 4.83
CA ILE A 154 11.07 1.68 4.66
C ILE A 154 9.93 2.46 5.36
N GLU A 155 10.19 3.04 6.54
CA GLU A 155 9.24 3.94 7.21
C GLU A 155 8.89 5.14 6.34
N ALA A 156 9.90 5.83 5.80
CA ALA A 156 9.71 6.98 4.93
C ALA A 156 8.95 6.62 3.63
N LEU A 157 9.27 5.47 3.03
CA LEU A 157 8.53 4.94 1.88
C LEU A 157 7.07 4.67 2.23
N ASN A 158 6.81 4.05 3.39
CA ASN A 158 5.46 3.76 3.81
C ASN A 158 4.66 5.05 4.00
N ASP A 159 5.19 6.04 4.72
CA ASP A 159 4.51 7.31 4.94
C ASP A 159 4.14 8.03 3.64
N LYS A 160 5.04 8.00 2.64
CA LYS A 160 4.75 8.51 1.29
C LYS A 160 3.69 7.67 0.58
N ALA A 161 3.79 6.34 0.60
CA ALA A 161 2.83 5.44 -0.03
C ALA A 161 1.40 5.62 0.54
N LEU A 162 1.29 5.90 1.85
CA LEU A 162 0.01 6.18 2.49
C LEU A 162 -0.71 7.40 1.91
N PHE A 163 0.03 8.38 1.37
CA PHE A 163 -0.57 9.53 0.71
C PHE A 163 -1.31 9.12 -0.56
N PHE A 164 -0.74 8.22 -1.37
CA PHE A 164 -1.42 7.69 -2.56
C PHE A 164 -2.68 6.89 -2.19
N ILE A 165 -2.61 6.05 -1.16
CA ILE A 165 -3.78 5.27 -0.69
C ILE A 165 -4.90 6.21 -0.21
N ARG A 166 -4.56 7.26 0.56
CA ARG A 166 -5.53 8.28 1.00
C ARG A 166 -6.15 9.02 -0.17
N TYR A 167 -5.34 9.38 -1.16
CA TYR A 167 -5.81 10.02 -2.38
C TYR A 167 -6.84 9.15 -3.11
N LEU A 168 -6.56 7.86 -3.33
CA LEU A 168 -7.51 6.93 -3.95
C LEU A 168 -8.80 6.79 -3.13
N GLN A 169 -8.67 6.64 -1.81
CA GLN A 169 -9.81 6.54 -0.91
C GLN A 169 -10.71 7.78 -1.02
N PHE A 170 -10.13 8.98 -0.93
CA PHE A 170 -10.83 10.24 -1.07
C PHE A 170 -11.51 10.37 -2.44
N TYR A 171 -10.81 9.98 -3.51
CA TYR A 171 -11.33 10.09 -4.87
C TYR A 171 -12.54 9.17 -5.09
N PHE A 172 -12.47 7.93 -4.60
CA PHE A 172 -13.58 6.98 -4.66
C PHE A 172 -14.73 7.34 -3.71
N GLU A 173 -14.46 7.97 -2.57
CA GLU A 173 -15.49 8.39 -1.60
C GLU A 173 -16.22 9.68 -2.03
N LEU A 174 -15.52 10.74 -2.49
CA LEU A 174 -16.16 12.03 -2.75
C LEU A 174 -16.89 12.15 -4.07
N LYS A 175 -16.45 11.45 -5.11
CA LYS A 175 -17.15 11.39 -6.40
C LYS A 175 -18.26 10.32 -6.36
N SER A 176 -18.55 9.75 -5.19
CA SER A 176 -19.57 8.73 -5.01
C SER A 176 -21.00 9.24 -4.85
N LYS A 177 -21.21 10.52 -4.50
CA LYS A 177 -22.56 11.08 -4.41
C LYS A 177 -23.24 11.05 -5.80
N PRO A 178 -24.40 10.38 -5.95
CA PRO A 178 -25.19 10.53 -7.17
C PRO A 178 -25.59 12.01 -7.31
N PRO A 179 -25.73 12.54 -8.54
CA PRO A 179 -26.41 13.82 -8.71
C PRO A 179 -27.79 13.66 -8.09
N THR A 180 -28.07 14.45 -7.05
CA THR A 180 -29.44 14.69 -6.61
C THR A 180 -30.21 15.12 -7.84
N MET A 181 -31.08 14.25 -8.36
CA MET A 181 -32.05 14.64 -9.36
C MET A 181 -32.86 15.77 -8.73
N GLN A 182 -32.63 17.00 -9.20
CA GLN A 182 -33.56 18.08 -9.00
C GLN A 182 -34.80 17.70 -9.80
N ASN A 183 -35.91 17.55 -9.08
CA ASN A 183 -37.25 17.35 -9.62
C ASN A 183 -37.62 18.45 -10.62
#